data_AF-A0A914DC36-F1
#
_entry.id   AF-A0A914DC36-F1
#
_cell.length_a   1.000
_cell.length_b   1.000
_cell.length_c   1.000
_cell.angle_alpha   90.00
_cell.angle_beta   90.00
_cell.angle_gamma   90.00
#
_symmetry.space_group_name_H-M   'P 1'
#
loop_
_entity.id
_entity.type
_entity.pdbx_description
1 polymer ?
#
loop_
_entity_poly.entity_id
_entity_poly.type
_entity_poly.pdbx_seq_one_letter_code
_entity_poly.pdbx_strand_id
1 'polypeptide(L)'
;MARTIAQDLFYSPIITFSQYSSVNAYTSSYLTQFSGLSKPFPDNVNLLTLKQLSPTSVLIRVEHIFQKNEDTLLDCGNVLGCSAPVKLNLSEYFNTFNIISAKELTLAGNDLINNSDIDITGIVLNPMEIRTFQLQVQSVNNVPGQNI
;
A
#
# COMPACT_ATOMS: atom_id res chain seq x y z
N MET A 1 -2.66 -21.13 -0.08
CA MET A 1 -3.98 -20.62 -0.57
C MET A 1 -4.99 -20.17 0.50
N ALA A 2 -4.94 -20.57 1.77
CA ALA A 2 -5.93 -20.08 2.76
C ALA A 2 -5.76 -18.59 3.13
N ARG A 3 -4.52 -18.07 3.11
CA ARG A 3 -4.18 -16.68 3.44
C ARG A 3 -4.82 -15.66 2.49
N THR A 4 -4.70 -15.89 1.18
CA THR A 4 -5.22 -14.98 0.15
C THR A 4 -6.74 -14.89 0.22
N ILE A 5 -7.44 -16.01 0.35
CA ILE A 5 -8.91 -16.03 0.51
C ILE A 5 -9.36 -15.26 1.75
N ALA A 6 -8.65 -15.41 2.87
CA ALA A 6 -8.96 -14.67 4.09
C ALA A 6 -8.78 -13.16 3.92
N GLN A 7 -7.77 -12.72 3.15
CA GLN A 7 -7.57 -11.32 2.82
C GLN A 7 -8.65 -10.77 1.89
N ASP A 8 -9.00 -11.51 0.85
CA ASP A 8 -10.08 -11.12 -0.07
C ASP A 8 -11.41 -10.93 0.67
N LEU A 9 -11.69 -11.81 1.64
CA LEU A 9 -12.86 -11.69 2.51
C LEU A 9 -12.77 -10.45 3.42
N PHE A 10 -11.62 -10.21 4.04
CA PHE A 10 -11.40 -9.05 4.92
C PHE A 10 -11.51 -7.72 4.18
N TYR A 11 -10.95 -7.63 2.96
CA TYR A 11 -10.96 -6.44 2.11
C TYR A 11 -12.13 -6.43 1.11
N SER A 12 -13.27 -7.01 1.49
CA SER A 12 -14.49 -6.98 0.67
C SER A 12 -14.87 -5.54 0.28
N PRO A 13 -15.33 -5.32 -0.95
CA PRO A 13 -15.64 -3.98 -1.44
C PRO A 13 -16.78 -3.32 -0.67
N ILE A 14 -16.65 -2.02 -0.40
CA ILE A 14 -17.71 -1.21 0.21
C ILE A 14 -18.62 -0.68 -0.90
N ILE A 15 -19.90 -1.05 -0.84
CA ILE A 15 -20.91 -0.58 -1.79
C ILE A 15 -21.48 0.76 -1.30
N THR A 16 -21.48 1.77 -2.17
CA THR A 16 -22.06 3.08 -1.89
C THR A 16 -23.08 3.45 -2.96
N PHE A 17 -24.04 4.31 -2.60
CA PHE A 17 -25.12 4.76 -3.48
C PHE A 17 -25.19 6.29 -3.45
N SER A 18 -25.42 6.91 -4.60
CA SER A 18 -25.60 8.36 -4.73
C SER A 18 -26.85 8.66 -5.54
N GLN A 19 -27.48 9.81 -5.27
CA GLN A 19 -28.57 10.32 -6.10
C GLN A 19 -27.97 11.01 -7.33
N TYR A 20 -28.54 10.73 -8.50
CA TYR A 20 -28.11 11.35 -9.75
C TYR A 20 -29.29 11.46 -10.72
N SER A 21 -29.27 12.48 -11.58
CA SER A 21 -30.37 12.74 -12.51
C SER A 21 -30.33 11.84 -13.76
N SER A 22 -29.12 11.56 -14.27
CA SER A 22 -28.90 10.61 -15.36
C SER A 22 -27.48 10.04 -15.29
N VAL A 23 -27.29 8.82 -15.77
CA VAL A 23 -25.97 8.15 -15.75
C VAL A 23 -24.94 9.01 -16.48
N ASN A 24 -25.30 9.57 -17.64
CA ASN A 24 -24.41 10.39 -18.46
C ASN A 24 -23.96 11.69 -17.74
N ALA A 25 -24.89 12.37 -17.05
CA ALA A 25 -24.54 13.55 -16.27
C ALA A 25 -23.56 13.19 -15.13
N TYR A 26 -23.78 12.07 -14.45
CA TYR A 26 -22.91 11.61 -13.37
C TYR A 26 -21.52 11.24 -13.88
N THR A 27 -21.43 10.42 -14.94
CA THR A 27 -20.15 9.99 -15.52
C THR A 27 -19.35 11.15 -16.12
N SER A 28 -20.01 12.24 -16.52
CA SER A 28 -19.35 13.44 -17.05
C SER A 28 -18.86 14.40 -15.97
N SER A 29 -19.48 14.39 -14.78
CA SER A 29 -19.13 15.30 -13.68
C SER A 29 -18.21 14.69 -12.64
N TYR A 30 -18.12 13.36 -12.55
CA TYR A 30 -17.40 12.66 -11.49
C TYR A 30 -16.44 11.60 -12.02
N LEU A 31 -15.35 11.39 -11.29
CA LEU A 31 -14.44 10.26 -11.50
C LEU A 31 -15.12 8.97 -11.04
N THR A 32 -15.45 8.10 -11.98
CA THR A 32 -16.12 6.81 -11.72
C THR A 32 -15.16 5.66 -11.46
N GLN A 33 -13.87 5.88 -11.72
CA GLN A 33 -12.79 4.95 -11.41
C GLN A 33 -11.61 5.73 -10.83
N PHE A 34 -11.02 5.19 -9.77
CA PHE A 34 -9.82 5.74 -9.14
C PHE A 34 -8.94 4.60 -8.64
N SER A 35 -7.64 4.71 -8.89
CA SER A 35 -6.61 3.87 -8.27
C SER A 35 -5.47 4.76 -7.80
N GLY A 36 -5.18 4.73 -6.50
CA GLY A 36 -4.02 5.39 -5.92
C GLY A 36 -2.70 4.63 -6.13
N LEU A 37 -2.78 3.42 -6.70
CA LEU A 37 -1.64 2.56 -6.99
C LEU A 37 -1.37 2.51 -8.51
N SER A 38 -0.09 2.60 -8.87
CA SER A 38 0.43 2.40 -10.24
C SER A 38 0.44 0.93 -10.64
N LYS A 39 0.70 0.05 -9.67
CA LYS A 39 0.74 -1.41 -9.83
C LYS A 39 0.32 -2.09 -8.52
N PRO A 40 -0.23 -3.32 -8.57
CA PRO A 40 -0.54 -4.08 -7.36
C PRO A 40 0.74 -4.44 -6.59
N PHE A 41 0.60 -4.59 -5.27
CA PHE A 41 1.65 -5.21 -4.45
C PHE A 41 1.80 -6.70 -4.82
N PRO A 42 2.98 -7.30 -4.60
CA PRO A 42 3.16 -8.75 -4.72
C PRO A 42 2.19 -9.51 -3.81
N ASP A 43 1.75 -10.70 -4.23
CA ASP A 43 0.74 -11.49 -3.50
C ASP A 43 1.16 -11.87 -2.06
N ASN A 44 2.45 -11.83 -1.75
CA ASN A 44 2.96 -12.07 -0.40
C ASN A 44 3.05 -10.82 0.48
N VAL A 45 2.66 -9.64 -0.03
CA VAL A 45 2.72 -8.36 0.67
C VAL A 45 1.34 -7.75 0.80
N ASN A 46 1.00 -7.31 2.01
CA ASN A 46 -0.23 -6.58 2.28
C ASN A 46 0.05 -5.18 2.84
N LEU A 47 -0.77 -4.21 2.41
CA LEU A 47 -0.79 -2.86 2.95
C LEU A 47 -1.77 -2.81 4.13
N LEU A 48 -1.25 -3.07 5.33
CA LEU A 48 -2.03 -3.14 6.56
C LEU A 48 -2.55 -1.77 7.02
N THR A 49 -1.78 -0.71 6.80
CA THR A 49 -2.20 0.65 7.19
C THR A 49 -1.72 1.67 6.17
N LEU A 50 -2.61 2.58 5.79
CA LEU A 50 -2.30 3.82 5.09
C LEU A 50 -3.04 4.96 5.79
N LYS A 51 -2.32 5.82 6.50
CA LYS A 51 -2.90 6.91 7.28
C LYS A 51 -2.18 8.22 7.02
N GLN A 52 -2.91 9.25 6.62
CA GLN A 52 -2.37 10.61 6.55
C GLN A 52 -2.15 11.15 7.98
N LEU A 53 -0.94 11.62 8.26
CA LEU A 53 -0.58 12.27 9.52
C LEU A 53 -0.60 13.79 9.39
N SER A 54 -0.15 14.31 8.25
CA SER A 54 -0.19 15.73 7.89
C SER A 54 -0.33 15.88 6.36
N PRO A 55 -0.53 17.10 5.82
CA PRO A 55 -0.60 17.32 4.38
C PRO A 55 0.62 16.80 3.60
N THR A 56 1.78 16.70 4.25
CA THR A 56 3.04 16.25 3.65
C THR A 56 3.57 14.96 4.29
N SER A 57 2.81 14.28 5.14
CA SER A 57 3.29 13.06 5.80
C SER A 57 2.24 11.98 5.96
N VAL A 58 2.69 10.74 5.76
CA VAL A 58 1.84 9.54 5.74
C VAL A 58 2.51 8.43 6.55
N LEU A 59 1.72 7.73 7.36
CA LEU A 59 2.10 6.50 8.03
C LEU A 59 1.66 5.31 7.18
N ILE A 60 2.60 4.44 6.84
CA ILE A 60 2.31 3.17 6.18
C ILE A 60 2.77 1.99 7.02
N ARG A 61 2.02 0.90 6.95
CA ARG A 61 2.44 -0.42 7.45
C ARG A 61 2.30 -1.43 6.35
N VAL A 62 3.39 -2.11 6.05
CA VAL A 62 3.43 -3.22 5.10
C VAL A 62 3.82 -4.49 5.85
N GLU A 63 3.19 -5.59 5.48
CA GLU A 63 3.43 -6.88 6.10
C GLU A 63 3.67 -7.98 5.06
N HIS A 64 4.46 -8.98 5.45
CA HIS A 64 4.55 -10.24 4.74
C HIS A 64 3.54 -11.24 5.32
N ILE A 65 2.65 -11.76 4.47
CA ILE A 65 1.42 -12.42 4.94
C ILE A 65 1.61 -13.93 5.20
N PHE A 66 2.66 -14.52 4.61
CA PHE A 66 2.98 -15.94 4.75
C PHE A 66 4.03 -16.20 5.83
N GLN A 67 3.90 -17.35 6.49
CA GLN A 67 4.91 -17.93 7.36
C GLN A 67 6.04 -18.59 6.57
N LYS A 68 7.18 -18.75 7.24
CA LYS A 68 8.31 -19.49 6.67
C LYS A 68 7.86 -20.92 6.35
N ASN A 69 8.10 -21.36 5.11
CA ASN A 69 7.74 -22.68 4.59
C ASN A 69 6.23 -22.98 4.58
N GLU A 70 5.35 -21.96 4.67
CA GLU A 70 3.89 -22.17 4.56
C GLU A 70 3.49 -22.60 3.15
N ASP A 71 4.23 -22.11 2.15
CA ASP A 71 4.04 -22.43 0.76
C ASP A 71 5.38 -22.81 0.13
N THR A 72 5.57 -24.12 -0.08
CA THR A 72 6.76 -24.68 -0.72
C THR A 72 6.62 -24.80 -2.24
N LEU A 73 5.42 -24.54 -2.79
CA LEU A 73 5.05 -24.95 -4.15
C LEU A 73 4.33 -23.88 -4.97
N LEU A 74 3.79 -22.81 -4.39
CA LEU A 74 3.05 -21.81 -5.19
C LEU A 74 3.95 -20.65 -5.64
N ASP A 75 3.93 -20.47 -6.96
CA ASP A 75 4.44 -19.34 -7.71
C ASP A 75 3.62 -18.08 -7.36
N CYS A 76 4.09 -17.30 -6.38
CA CYS A 76 3.56 -15.96 -6.14
C CYS A 76 4.15 -15.00 -7.16
N GLY A 77 3.55 -14.97 -8.36
CA GLY A 77 3.82 -13.94 -9.36
C GLY A 77 5.26 -13.92 -9.87
N ASN A 78 5.79 -15.06 -10.32
CA ASN A 78 7.12 -15.23 -10.91
C ASN A 78 8.31 -15.15 -9.93
N VAL A 79 8.06 -15.33 -8.62
CA VAL A 79 9.11 -15.36 -7.58
C VAL A 79 9.10 -16.73 -6.90
N LEU A 80 10.30 -17.31 -6.71
CA LEU A 80 10.51 -18.62 -6.08
C LEU A 80 9.99 -18.62 -4.63
N GLY A 81 8.71 -18.99 -4.46
CA GLY A 81 8.05 -19.26 -3.19
C GLY A 81 7.41 -18.03 -2.53
N CYS A 82 6.09 -18.09 -2.32
CA CYS A 82 5.33 -17.09 -1.54
C CYS A 82 5.84 -16.85 -0.11
N SER A 83 6.61 -17.81 0.43
CA SER A 83 7.22 -17.74 1.77
C SER A 83 8.65 -17.20 1.78
N ALA A 84 9.18 -16.75 0.64
CA ALA A 84 10.51 -16.17 0.54
C ALA A 84 10.51 -14.67 0.88
N PRO A 85 11.62 -14.12 1.42
CA PRO A 85 11.74 -12.68 1.61
C PRO A 85 11.53 -11.92 0.30
N VAL A 86 10.81 -10.80 0.36
CA VAL A 86 10.47 -9.98 -0.80
C VAL A 86 11.15 -8.62 -0.70
N LYS A 87 11.74 -8.18 -1.82
CA LYS A 87 12.32 -6.84 -1.94
C LYS A 87 11.29 -5.91 -2.58
N LEU A 88 11.03 -4.79 -1.92
CA LEU A 88 10.08 -3.77 -2.33
C LEU A 88 10.79 -2.46 -2.67
N ASN A 89 10.33 -1.86 -3.76
CA ASN A 89 10.60 -0.46 -4.08
C ASN A 89 9.32 0.36 -3.91
N LEU A 90 9.19 1.07 -2.79
CA LEU A 90 7.96 1.81 -2.45
C LEU A 90 7.68 2.98 -3.42
N SER A 91 8.68 3.50 -4.12
CA SER A 91 8.49 4.61 -5.06
C SER A 91 7.72 4.21 -6.33
N GLU A 92 7.58 2.92 -6.61
CA GLU A 92 6.91 2.42 -7.82
C GLU A 92 5.43 2.09 -7.61
N TYR A 93 4.94 2.05 -6.37
CA TYR A 93 3.58 1.58 -6.09
C TYR A 93 2.54 2.71 -6.09
N PHE A 94 2.87 3.92 -5.65
CA PHE A 94 1.91 5.01 -5.52
C PHE A 94 1.98 6.00 -6.69
N ASN A 95 0.83 6.44 -7.21
CA ASN A 95 0.74 7.45 -8.28
C ASN A 95 0.16 8.80 -7.82
N THR A 96 -0.39 8.85 -6.61
CA THR A 96 -1.08 10.03 -6.06
C THR A 96 -0.11 11.01 -5.42
N PHE A 97 1.04 10.52 -4.96
CA PHE A 97 2.07 11.30 -4.30
C PHE A 97 3.46 10.74 -4.59
N ASN A 98 4.45 11.62 -4.55
CA ASN A 98 5.86 11.26 -4.61
C ASN A 98 6.42 11.14 -3.18
N ILE A 99 7.20 10.09 -2.92
CA ILE A 99 7.90 9.90 -1.64
C ILE A 99 9.21 10.69 -1.69
N ILE A 100 9.38 11.67 -0.80
CA ILE A 100 10.59 12.48 -0.67
C ILE A 100 11.60 11.77 0.25
N SER A 101 11.13 11.31 1.40
CA SER A 101 11.95 10.58 2.37
C SER A 101 11.09 9.63 3.19
N ALA A 102 11.74 8.66 3.83
CA ALA A 102 11.09 7.70 4.69
C ALA A 102 11.91 7.46 5.94
N LYS A 103 11.23 7.31 7.08
CA LYS A 103 11.81 6.90 8.34
C LYS A 103 11.11 5.66 8.86
N GLU A 104 11.87 4.73 9.40
CA GLU A 104 11.33 3.53 10.01
C GLU A 104 10.98 3.78 11.47
N LEU A 105 9.76 3.39 11.85
CA LEU A 105 9.20 3.55 13.18
C LEU A 105 9.01 2.19 13.85
N THR A 106 8.87 2.21 15.17
CA THR A 106 8.36 1.06 15.93
C THR A 106 6.96 0.67 15.45
N LEU A 107 6.51 -0.55 15.77
CA LEU A 107 5.18 -1.02 15.38
C LEU A 107 4.05 -0.09 15.87
N ALA A 108 4.22 0.49 17.07
CA ALA A 108 3.31 1.47 17.64
C ALA A 108 3.27 2.79 16.84
N GLY A 109 4.27 3.06 16.01
CA GLY A 109 4.33 4.24 15.14
C GLY A 109 4.62 5.53 15.90
N ASN A 110 5.23 5.44 17.08
CA ASN A 110 5.48 6.57 17.97
C ASN A 110 6.98 6.93 18.07
N ASP A 111 7.88 5.96 17.88
CA ASP A 111 9.32 6.13 18.05
C ASP A 111 10.07 5.70 16.79
N LEU A 112 11.22 6.34 16.53
CA LEU A 112 12.13 6.02 15.44
C LEU A 112 12.95 4.77 15.79
N ILE A 113 13.05 3.81 14.87
CA ILE A 113 14.00 2.69 14.99
C ILE A 113 15.42 3.19 14.71
N ASN A 114 15.56 4.02 13.66
CA ASN A 114 16.80 4.67 13.29
C ASN A 114 16.55 6.15 13.04
N ASN A 115 17.51 7.00 13.40
CA ASN A 115 17.37 8.45 13.23
C ASN A 115 17.67 8.93 11.80
N SER A 116 18.17 8.04 10.94
CA SER A 116 18.47 8.29 9.54
C SER A 116 17.32 7.88 8.63
N ASP A 117 17.18 8.58 7.51
CA ASP A 117 16.24 8.18 6.46
C ASP A 117 16.65 6.82 5.86
N ILE A 118 15.66 6.03 5.45
CA ILE A 118 15.86 4.72 4.85
C ILE A 118 15.81 4.80 3.32
N ASP A 119 16.51 3.88 2.67
CA ASP A 119 16.38 3.65 1.23
C ASP A 119 15.06 2.93 0.93
N ILE A 120 14.13 3.66 0.29
CA ILE A 120 12.80 3.16 -0.09
C ILE A 120 12.80 2.18 -1.27
N THR A 121 13.94 2.05 -1.98
CA THR A 121 14.09 1.16 -3.15
C THR A 121 14.55 -0.25 -2.77
N GLY A 122 15.02 -0.41 -1.53
CA GLY A 122 15.71 -1.59 -1.04
C GLY A 122 15.03 -2.30 0.12
N ILE A 123 13.75 -2.06 0.36
CA ILE A 123 13.07 -2.55 1.57
C ILE A 123 12.84 -4.06 1.45
N VAL A 124 13.51 -4.83 2.31
CA VAL A 124 13.28 -6.28 2.41
C VAL A 124 12.24 -6.54 3.50
N LEU A 125 11.25 -7.38 3.19
CA LEU A 125 10.29 -7.94 4.13
C LEU A 125 10.51 -9.45 4.22
N ASN A 126 10.79 -9.93 5.42
CA ASN A 126 10.89 -11.35 5.71
C ASN A 126 9.51 -11.95 6.05
N PRO A 127 9.38 -13.29 6.03
CA PRO A 127 8.14 -13.94 6.41
C PRO A 127 7.62 -13.52 7.78
N MET A 128 6.33 -13.21 7.87
CA MET A 128 5.63 -12.68 9.06
C MET A 128 6.18 -11.36 9.62
N GLU A 129 6.95 -10.61 8.83
CA GLU A 129 7.46 -9.32 9.25
C GLU A 129 6.45 -8.21 8.95
N ILE A 130 6.26 -7.30 9.91
CA ILE A 130 5.50 -6.06 9.74
C ILE A 130 6.47 -4.90 9.92
N ARG A 131 6.58 -4.03 8.91
CA ARG A 131 7.42 -2.82 8.99
C ARG A 131 6.56 -1.57 8.90
N THR A 132 6.89 -0.60 9.75
CA THR A 132 6.14 0.65 9.89
C THR A 132 7.01 1.80 9.42
N PHE A 133 6.50 2.60 8.49
CA PHE A 133 7.24 3.73 7.93
C PHE A 133 6.43 5.02 8.02
N GLN A 134 7.12 6.10 8.38
CA GLN A 134 6.63 7.46 8.15
C GLN A 134 7.27 7.99 6.88
N LEU A 135 6.44 8.33 5.91
CA LEU A 135 6.84 8.91 4.64
C LEU A 135 6.62 10.41 4.67
N GLN A 136 7.61 11.17 4.17
CA GLN A 136 7.39 12.54 3.71
C GLN A 136 7.00 12.49 2.24
N VAL A 137 5.89 13.12 1.90
CA VAL A 137 5.27 13.01 0.58
C VAL A 137 4.94 14.38 0.00
N GLN A 138 4.95 14.44 -1.33
CA GLN A 138 4.47 15.58 -2.09
C GLN A 138 3.35 15.12 -3.02
N SER A 139 2.19 15.77 -2.93
CA SER A 139 1.06 15.50 -3.82
C SER A 139 1.46 15.71 -5.28
N VAL A 140 1.05 14.79 -6.15
CA VAL A 140 1.17 14.96 -7.60
C VAL A 140 -0.09 15.68 -8.07
N ASN A 141 0.07 16.89 -8.62
CA ASN A 141 -1.01 17.80 -9.05
C ASN A 141 -1.81 17.30 -10.28
N ASN A 142 -2.16 16.01 -10.34
CA ASN A 142 -2.83 15.42 -11.50
C ASN A 142 -4.29 15.02 -11.24
N VAL A 143 -4.91 15.47 -10.15
CA VAL A 143 -6.36 15.29 -9.95
C VAL A 143 -7.06 16.64 -10.13
N PRO A 144 -7.81 16.84 -11.23
CA PRO A 144 -8.71 17.98 -11.32
C PRO A 144 -9.75 17.85 -10.20
N GLY A 145 -9.80 18.84 -9.29
CA GLY A 145 -10.89 18.96 -8.32
C GLY A 145 -10.59 18.61 -6.86
N GLN A 146 -9.32 18.42 -6.46
CA GLN A 146 -8.98 18.38 -5.02
C GLN A 146 -8.17 19.62 -4.61
N ASN A 147 -8.90 20.64 -4.14
CA ASN A 147 -8.34 21.56 -3.14
C ASN A 147 -8.47 20.83 -1.80
N ILE A 148 -7.33 20.47 -1.21
CA ILE A 148 -7.22 20.19 0.22
C ILE A 148 -7.57 21.43 1.03
#